data_AF-A0A4R4C566-F1
#
_entry.id   AF-A0A4R4C566-F1
#
_cell.length_a   1.000
_cell.length_b   1.000
_cell.length_c   1.000
_cell.angle_alpha   90.00
_cell.angle_beta   90.00
_cell.angle_gamma   90.00
#
_symmetry.space_group_name_H-M   'P 1'
#
loop_
_entity.id
_entity.type
_entity.pdbx_description
1 polymer ?
#
loop_
_entity_poly.entity_id
_entity_poly.type
_entity_poly.pdbx_seq_one_letter_code
_entity_poly.pdbx_strand_id
1 'polypeptide(L)'
;MLLPLSTDKVRSLSLENHLALATVRAGRGDLDQVCCLLRIIYLAYFMRGETKAGAALDPYRRAEAALDTCIRRIKQNQSCLLLDQEQVVVEHVLVLH
;
A
#
# COMPACT_ATOMS: atom_id res chain seq x y z
N MET A 1 24.54 3.57 11.98
CA MET A 1 23.17 3.70 12.50
C MET A 1 22.41 4.63 11.58
N LEU A 2 21.24 4.23 11.08
CA LEU A 2 20.36 5.13 10.33
C LEU A 2 19.69 6.08 11.34
N LEU A 3 19.82 7.39 11.12
CA LEU A 3 19.11 8.39 11.93
C LEU A 3 17.59 8.29 11.66
N PRO A 4 16.73 8.56 12.65
CA PRO A 4 15.29 8.59 12.44
C PRO A 4 14.93 9.67 11.42
N LEU A 5 13.86 9.43 10.66
CA LEU A 5 13.31 10.42 9.73
C LEU A 5 12.86 11.67 10.49
N SER A 6 12.95 12.84 9.86
CA SER A 6 12.37 14.06 10.41
C SER A 6 10.85 13.95 10.50
N THR A 7 10.26 14.61 11.50
CA THR A 7 8.81 14.65 11.70
C THR A 7 8.05 15.13 10.46
N ASP A 8 8.61 16.13 9.75
CA ASP A 8 8.02 16.65 8.51
C ASP A 8 7.98 15.59 7.41
N LYS A 9 9.05 14.79 7.29
CA LYS A 9 9.10 13.71 6.31
C LYS A 9 8.10 12.60 6.65
N VAL A 10 8.00 12.24 7.93
CA VAL A 10 7.01 11.25 8.41
C VAL A 10 5.58 11.72 8.10
N ARG A 11 5.26 13.00 8.37
CA ARG A 11 3.94 13.57 8.08
C ARG A 11 3.63 13.59 6.58
N SER A 12 4.60 14.00 5.77
CA SER A 12 4.45 14.01 4.31
C SER A 12 4.18 12.60 3.76
N LEU A 13 4.92 11.60 4.22
CA LEU A 13 4.71 10.20 3.82
C LEU A 13 3.35 9.69 4.27
N SER A 14 2.95 9.94 5.51
CA SER A 14 1.62 9.55 6.02
C SER A 14 0.49 10.16 5.16
N LEU A 15 0.58 11.45 4.83
CA LEU A 15 -0.42 12.10 3.99
C LEU A 15 -0.46 11.50 2.57
N GLU A 16 0.69 11.30 1.94
CA GLU A 16 0.81 10.68 0.62
C GLU A 16 0.17 9.28 0.60
N ASN A 17 0.45 8.48 1.64
CA ASN A 17 -0.06 7.13 1.79
C ASN A 17 -1.59 7.12 1.95
N HIS A 18 -2.14 7.97 2.82
CA HIS A 18 -3.58 8.08 3.03
C HIS A 18 -4.30 8.57 1.78
N LEU A 19 -3.74 9.55 1.08
CA LEU A 19 -4.31 10.06 -0.17
C LEU A 19 -4.29 9.02 -1.29
N ALA A 20 -3.20 8.26 -1.44
CA ALA A 20 -3.12 7.18 -2.41
C ALA A 20 -4.22 6.13 -2.16
N LEU A 21 -4.37 5.70 -0.90
CA LEU A 21 -5.41 4.74 -0.53
C LEU A 21 -6.81 5.28 -0.80
N ALA A 22 -7.11 6.50 -0.34
CA ALA A 22 -8.42 7.11 -0.53
C ALA A 22 -8.78 7.27 -2.01
N THR A 23 -7.81 7.66 -2.84
CA THR A 23 -8.00 7.88 -4.28
C THR A 23 -8.28 6.58 -5.02
N VAL A 24 -7.49 5.53 -4.74
CA VAL A 24 -7.69 4.20 -5.33
C VAL A 24 -9.02 3.57 -4.87
N ARG A 25 -9.38 3.74 -3.59
CA ARG A 25 -10.69 3.31 -3.05
C ARG A 25 -11.87 4.00 -3.73
N ALA A 26 -11.72 5.27 -4.09
CA ALA A 26 -12.75 6.02 -4.79
C ALA A 26 -12.85 5.67 -6.29
N GLY A 27 -12.04 4.73 -6.80
CA GLY A 27 -11.97 4.40 -8.22
C GLY A 27 -11.36 5.50 -9.10
N ARG A 28 -10.69 6.49 -8.48
CA ARG A 28 -10.15 7.69 -9.13
C ARG A 28 -8.62 7.67 -9.23
N GLY A 29 -8.02 6.52 -8.93
CA GLY A 29 -6.57 6.37 -8.96
C GLY A 29 -6.02 6.23 -10.38
N ASP A 30 -4.70 6.19 -10.43
CA ASP A 30 -3.89 5.88 -11.58
C ASP A 30 -2.72 4.98 -11.17
N LEU A 31 -1.79 4.74 -12.10
CA LEU A 31 -0.63 3.91 -11.83
C LEU A 31 0.26 4.47 -10.72
N ASP A 32 0.38 5.79 -10.57
CA ASP A 32 1.25 6.42 -9.58
C ASP A 32 0.73 6.18 -8.16
N GLN A 33 -0.59 6.31 -7.93
CA GLN A 33 -1.14 5.99 -6.61
C GLN A 33 -1.06 4.49 -6.29
N VAL A 34 -1.22 3.61 -7.28
CA VAL A 34 -1.02 2.16 -7.04
C VAL A 34 0.45 1.83 -6.76
N CYS A 35 1.40 2.48 -7.45
CA CYS A 35 2.82 2.34 -7.16
C CYS A 35 3.18 2.89 -5.77
N CYS A 36 2.54 3.97 -5.34
CA CYS A 36 2.68 4.49 -3.98
C CYS A 36 2.22 3.45 -2.94
N LEU A 37 1.05 2.82 -3.14
CA LEU A 37 0.58 1.74 -2.27
C LEU A 37 1.53 0.55 -2.24
N LEU A 38 2.08 0.15 -3.38
CA LEU A 38 3.04 -0.94 -3.48
C LEU A 38 4.31 -0.63 -2.69
N ARG A 39 4.84 0.60 -2.81
CA ARG A 39 6.00 1.06 -2.03
C ARG A 39 5.77 0.92 -0.52
N ILE A 40 4.56 1.22 -0.04
CA ILE A 40 4.23 1.11 1.39
C ILE A 40 4.15 -0.35 1.82
N ILE A 41 3.52 -1.22 1.02
CA ILE A 41 3.48 -2.67 1.30
C ILE A 41 4.90 -3.23 1.45
N TYR A 42 5.81 -2.85 0.55
CA TYR A 42 7.20 -3.26 0.63
C TYR A 42 7.94 -2.68 1.83
N LEU A 43 7.72 -1.40 2.16
CA LEU A 43 8.30 -0.79 3.35
C LEU A 43 7.83 -1.50 4.63
N ALA A 44 6.53 -1.73 4.76
CA ALA A 44 5.90 -2.47 5.86
C ALA A 44 6.45 -3.91 5.95
N TYR A 45 6.63 -4.57 4.80
CA TYR A 45 7.25 -5.89 4.72
C TYR A 45 8.69 -5.88 5.26
N PHE A 46 9.52 -4.92 4.86
CA PHE A 46 10.90 -4.81 5.35
C PHE A 46 10.96 -4.49 6.85
N MET A 47 9.98 -3.75 7.36
CA MET A 47 9.87 -3.38 8.78
C MET A 47 9.11 -4.40 9.65
N ARG A 48 8.58 -5.49 9.08
CA ARG A 48 7.70 -6.44 9.80
C ARG A 48 8.29 -6.97 11.10
N GLY A 49 9.61 -7.19 11.15
CA GLY A 49 10.32 -7.68 12.34
C GLY A 49 10.34 -6.70 13.51
N GLU A 50 10.09 -5.41 13.24
CA GLU A 50 10.06 -4.33 14.24
C GLU A 50 8.64 -4.07 14.77
N THR A 51 7.63 -4.76 14.23
CA THR A 51 6.21 -4.52 14.55
C THR A 51 5.53 -5.73 15.17
N LYS A 52 4.40 -5.49 15.85
CA LYS A 52 3.57 -6.54 16.46
C LYS A 52 3.02 -7.54 15.44
N ALA A 53 3.01 -7.20 14.15
CA ALA A 53 2.57 -8.07 13.06
C ALA A 53 3.43 -9.33 12.90
N GLY A 54 4.65 -9.34 13.45
CA GLY A 54 5.54 -10.49 13.42
C GLY A 54 6.02 -10.86 12.01
N ALA A 55 6.54 -12.09 11.86
CA ALA A 55 7.20 -12.54 10.63
C ALA A 55 6.26 -13.06 9.53
N ALA A 56 4.92 -12.97 9.72
CA ALA A 56 3.96 -13.53 8.78
C ALA A 56 4.03 -12.83 7.41
N LEU A 57 4.36 -13.59 6.35
CA LEU A 57 4.60 -13.06 5.00
C LEU A 57 3.33 -13.00 4.16
N ASP A 58 2.35 -13.86 4.45
CA ASP A 58 1.15 -14.03 3.65
C ASP A 58 0.30 -12.75 3.47
N PRO A 59 0.10 -11.89 4.49
CA PRO A 59 -0.63 -10.64 4.31
C PRO A 59 0.00 -9.74 3.24
N TYR A 60 1.33 -9.57 3.28
CA TYR A 60 2.06 -8.74 2.32
C TYR A 60 1.97 -9.28 0.90
N ARG A 61 2.14 -10.61 0.72
CA ARG A 61 2.03 -11.25 -0.59
C ARG A 61 0.62 -11.11 -1.18
N ARG A 62 -0.42 -11.28 -0.37
CA ARG A 62 -1.80 -11.12 -0.84
C ARG A 62 -2.09 -9.67 -1.24
N ALA A 63 -1.58 -8.70 -0.49
CA ALA A 63 -1.75 -7.29 -0.80
C ALA A 63 -0.99 -6.90 -2.09
N GLU A 64 0.24 -7.40 -2.27
CA GLU A 64 1.00 -7.24 -3.52
C GLU A 64 0.23 -7.81 -4.72
N ALA A 65 -0.29 -9.04 -4.62
CA ALA A 65 -1.03 -9.67 -5.72
C ALA A 65 -2.31 -8.90 -6.09
N ALA A 66 -2.98 -8.31 -5.10
CA ALA A 66 -4.14 -7.45 -5.31
C ALA A 66 -3.75 -6.17 -6.09
N LEU A 67 -2.66 -5.51 -5.70
CA LEU A 67 -2.17 -4.33 -6.42
C LEU A 67 -1.66 -4.67 -7.83
N ASP A 68 -0.96 -5.79 -8.03
CA ASP A 68 -0.51 -6.20 -9.36
C ASP A 68 -1.70 -6.50 -10.30
N THR A 69 -2.77 -7.08 -9.77
CA THR A 69 -4.01 -7.27 -10.52
C THR A 69 -4.63 -5.92 -10.90
N CYS A 70 -4.65 -4.95 -9.99
CA CYS A 70 -5.08 -3.58 -10.29
C CYS A 70 -4.20 -2.93 -11.39
N ILE A 71 -2.88 -3.06 -11.31
CA ILE A 71 -1.94 -2.55 -12.33
C ILE A 71 -2.22 -3.17 -13.70
N ARG A 72 -2.48 -4.49 -13.76
CA ARG A 72 -2.84 -5.16 -15.02
C ARG A 72 -4.13 -4.61 -15.61
N ARG A 73 -5.15 -4.30 -14.78
CA ARG A 73 -6.39 -3.65 -15.23
C ARG A 73 -6.14 -2.24 -15.78
N ILE A 74 -5.34 -1.43 -15.08
CA ILE A 74 -4.95 -0.08 -15.55
C ILE A 74 -4.24 -0.14 -16.90
N LYS A 75 -3.28 -1.08 -17.06
CA LYS A 75 -2.56 -1.31 -18.32
C LYS A 75 -3.48 -1.73 -19.48
N GLN A 76 -4.64 -2.29 -19.18
CA GLN A 76 -5.70 -2.63 -20.14
C GLN A 76 -6.68 -1.46 -20.37
N ASN A 77 -6.35 -0.24 -19.92
CA ASN A 77 -7.20 0.95 -19.96
C ASN A 77 -8.51 0.82 -19.18
N GLN A 78 -8.55 -0.07 -18.18
CA GLN A 78 -9.67 -0.16 -17.25
C GLN A 78 -9.48 0.82 -16.09
N SER A 79 -10.57 1.11 -15.37
CA SER A 79 -10.54 1.97 -14.19
C SER A 79 -9.61 1.41 -13.11
N CYS A 80 -8.82 2.29 -12.48
CA CYS A 80 -8.05 1.98 -11.29
C CYS A 80 -8.99 1.83 -10.09
N LEU A 81 -9.34 0.58 -9.78
CA LEU A 81 -10.22 0.24 -8.66
C LEU A 81 -9.76 -1.09 -8.04
N LEU A 82 -9.75 -1.12 -6.71
CA LEU A 82 -9.64 -2.36 -5.94
C LEU A 82 -11.04 -2.91 -5.71
N LEU A 83 -11.24 -4.18 -6.01
CA LEU A 83 -12.46 -4.91 -5.66
C LEU A 83 -12.54 -5.08 -4.14
N ASP A 84 -13.74 -5.30 -3.60
CA ASP A 84 -13.97 -5.35 -2.15
C ASP A 84 -12.99 -6.31 -1.43
N GLN A 85 -12.75 -7.50 -1.98
CA GLN A 85 -11.81 -8.45 -1.37
C GLN A 85 -10.34 -8.01 -1.50
N GLU A 86 -9.98 -7.33 -2.58
CA GLU A 86 -8.62 -6.79 -2.78
C GLU A 86 -8.36 -5.62 -1.83
N GLN A 87 -9.36 -4.77 -1.65
CA GLN A 87 -9.31 -3.62 -0.75
C GLN A 87 -9.10 -4.06 0.71
N VAL A 88 -9.87 -5.04 1.19
CA VAL A 88 -9.74 -5.57 2.56
C VAL A 88 -8.32 -6.07 2.83
N VAL A 89 -7.71 -6.76 1.85
CA VAL A 89 -6.37 -7.31 1.98
C VAL A 89 -5.30 -6.20 2.03
N VAL A 90 -5.43 -5.17 1.17
CA VAL A 90 -4.51 -4.02 1.16
C VAL A 90 -4.63 -3.22 2.45
N GLU A 91 -5.85 -2.93 2.90
CA GLU A 91 -6.08 -2.19 4.15
C GLU A 91 -5.58 -2.95 5.38
N HIS A 92 -5.73 -4.27 5.40
CA HIS A 92 -5.21 -5.08 6.49
C HIS A 92 -3.72 -4.87 6.69
N VAL A 93 -2.92 -4.81 5.61
CA VAL A 93 -1.47 -4.56 5.70
C VAL A 93 -1.17 -3.12 6.12
N LEU A 94 -1.96 -2.15 5.65
CA LEU A 94 -1.76 -0.73 5.96
C LEU A 94 -2.13 -0.36 7.41
N VAL A 95 -2.90 -1.18 8.12
CA VAL A 95 -3.25 -0.98 9.54
C VAL A 95 -2.25 -1.67 10.49
N LEU A 96 -1.40 -2.55 9.97
CA LEU A 96 -0.38 -3.25 10.79
C LEU A 96 0.79 -2.33 11.20
N HIS A 97 0.91 -1.15 10.60
CA HIS A 97 2.00 -0.17 10.77
C HIS A 97 1.45 1.25 10.84
#